data_AF-A0A3M1S948-F1
#
_entry.id   AF-A0A3M1S948-F1
#
_cell.length_a   1.000
_cell.length_b   1.000
_cell.length_c   1.000
_cell.angle_alpha   90.00
_cell.angle_beta   90.00
_cell.angle_gamma   90.00
#
_symmetry.space_group_name_H-M   'P 1'
#
loop_
_entity.id
_entity.type
_entity.pdbx_description
1 polymer ?
#
loop_
_entity_poly.entity_id
_entity_poly.type
_entity_poly.pdbx_seq_one_letter_code
_entity_poly.pdbx_strand_id
1 'polypeptide(L)'
;MKRIPILAFVMFLVFSSCPSFAAERIRCASTTSTQNSGLFDYLLPLFQRDTGIEVQVIAVGTGAALDLGRRGDVDLVLVHAKDDELRMLRDGWFVN
;
A
#
# COMPACT_ATOMS: atom_id res chain seq x y z
N MET A 1 -3.53 -52.08 -2.53
CA MET A 1 -2.67 -51.44 -1.49
C MET A 1 -1.79 -50.28 -2.01
N LYS A 2 -1.33 -50.26 -3.28
CA LYS A 2 -0.46 -49.19 -3.81
C LYS A 2 -1.14 -47.83 -4.13
N ARG A 3 -2.48 -47.76 -4.14
CA ARG A 3 -3.25 -46.53 -4.47
C ARG A 3 -3.54 -45.64 -3.26
N ILE A 4 -3.46 -46.19 -2.05
CA ILE A 4 -3.67 -45.49 -0.78
C ILE A 4 -2.60 -44.40 -0.54
N PRO A 5 -1.28 -44.62 -0.76
CA PRO A 5 -0.29 -43.56 -0.59
C PRO A 5 -0.44 -42.43 -1.62
N ILE A 6 -0.91 -42.75 -2.83
CA ILE A 6 -1.15 -41.74 -3.88
C ILE A 6 -2.33 -40.85 -3.49
N LEU A 7 -3.41 -41.44 -2.97
CA LEU A 7 -4.58 -40.68 -2.52
C LEU A 7 -4.24 -39.78 -1.31
N ALA A 8 -3.43 -40.29 -0.38
CA ALA A 8 -2.96 -39.52 0.77
C ALA A 8 -2.03 -38.35 0.35
N PHE A 9 -1.18 -38.56 -0.65
CA PHE A 9 -0.29 -37.53 -1.18
C PHE A 9 -1.06 -36.41 -1.92
N VAL A 10 -2.08 -36.77 -2.69
CA VAL A 10 -2.96 -35.79 -3.35
C VAL A 10 -3.78 -35.00 -2.32
N MET A 11 -4.27 -35.65 -1.26
CA MET A 11 -5.00 -34.98 -0.19
C MET A 11 -4.11 -34.01 0.62
N PHE A 12 -2.83 -34.34 0.80
CA PHE A 12 -1.84 -33.47 1.43
C PHE A 12 -1.52 -32.22 0.59
N LEU A 13 -1.43 -32.36 -0.73
CA LEU A 13 -1.23 -31.24 -1.65
C LEU A 13 -2.40 -30.25 -1.65
N VAL A 14 -3.64 -30.76 -1.57
CA VAL A 14 -4.84 -29.90 -1.49
C VAL A 14 -4.88 -29.12 -0.17
N PHE A 15 -4.44 -29.73 0.95
CA PHE A 15 -4.43 -29.07 2.26
C PHE A 15 -3.37 -27.97 2.42
N SER A 16 -2.34 -27.95 1.57
CA SER A 16 -1.29 -26.93 1.59
C SER A 16 -1.69 -25.61 0.89
N SER A 17 -2.86 -25.59 0.25
CA SER A 17 -3.44 -24.39 -0.38
C SER A 17 -4.19 -23.55 0.65
N CYS A 18 -3.48 -23.02 1.64
CA CYS A 18 -4.06 -22.02 2.53
C CYS A 18 -4.18 -20.70 1.76
N PRO A 19 -5.37 -20.10 1.62
CA PRO A 19 -5.48 -18.77 1.06
C PRO A 19 -4.72 -17.81 1.99
N SER A 20 -3.62 -17.25 1.47
CA SER A 20 -2.90 -16.17 2.14
C SER A 20 -3.80 -14.94 2.10
N PHE A 21 -4.55 -14.69 3.17
CA PHE A 21 -5.11 -13.37 3.44
C PHE A 21 -3.95 -12.43 3.75
N ALA A 22 -3.33 -11.89 2.70
CA ALA A 22 -2.41 -10.79 2.85
C ALA A 22 -3.21 -9.61 3.39
N ALA A 23 -2.81 -9.09 4.55
CA ALA A 23 -3.35 -7.82 5.03
C ALA A 23 -3.07 -6.76 3.96
N GLU A 24 -4.13 -6.17 3.42
CA GLU A 24 -4.03 -5.12 2.41
C GLU A 24 -3.47 -3.87 3.09
N ARG A 25 -2.32 -3.39 2.62
CA ARG A 25 -1.63 -2.22 3.16
C ARG A 25 -1.38 -1.21 2.05
N ILE A 26 -1.51 0.07 2.38
CA ILE A 26 -1.22 1.19 1.48
C ILE A 26 -0.01 1.94 2.04
N ARG A 27 1.04 2.10 1.25
CA ARG A 27 2.17 2.98 1.53
C ARG A 27 1.86 4.37 0.99
N CYS A 28 1.81 5.36 1.87
CA CYS A 28 1.50 6.74 1.53
C CYS A 28 2.72 7.63 1.78
N ALA A 29 3.27 8.26 0.74
CA ALA A 29 4.25 9.34 0.93
C ALA A 29 3.53 10.66 1.17
N SER A 30 3.88 11.36 2.24
CA SER A 30 3.31 12.68 2.54
C SER A 30 4.35 13.62 3.16
N THR A 31 3.90 14.81 3.53
CA THR A 31 4.77 15.84 4.10
C THR A 31 4.83 15.80 5.62
N THR A 32 5.96 16.17 6.20
CA THR A 32 6.11 16.30 7.66
C THR A 32 5.15 17.31 8.27
N SER A 33 4.78 18.39 7.55
CA SER A 33 3.76 19.35 8.02
C SER A 33 2.38 18.70 8.13
N THR A 34 1.99 17.86 7.17
CA THR A 34 0.73 17.09 7.25
C THR A 34 0.77 16.09 8.40
N GLN A 35 1.86 15.34 8.58
CA GLN A 35 2.00 14.43 9.72
C GLN A 35 1.90 15.17 11.06
N ASN A 36 2.64 16.26 11.22
CA ASN A 36 2.70 17.01 12.47
C ASN A 36 1.40 17.77 12.79
N SER A 37 0.50 17.93 11.82
CA SER A 37 -0.82 18.52 12.06
C SER A 37 -1.77 17.60 12.85
N GLY A 38 -1.44 16.30 12.97
CA GLY A 38 -2.32 15.30 13.57
C GLY A 38 -3.43 14.80 12.62
N LEU A 39 -3.44 15.23 11.35
CA LEU A 39 -4.44 14.81 10.37
C LEU A 39 -4.51 13.29 10.22
N PHE A 40 -3.34 12.63 10.11
CA PHE A 40 -3.28 11.18 9.95
C PHE A 40 -3.68 10.42 11.21
N ASP A 41 -3.32 10.94 12.39
CA ASP A 41 -3.70 10.35 13.67
C ASP A 41 -5.22 10.33 13.86
N TYR A 42 -5.94 11.27 13.23
CA TYR A 42 -7.39 11.31 13.22
C TYR A 42 -8.01 10.45 12.11
N LEU A 43 -7.55 10.58 10.87
CA LEU A 43 -8.20 9.96 9.71
C LEU A 43 -7.88 8.47 9.55
N LEU A 44 -6.63 8.06 9.75
CA LEU A 44 -6.21 6.69 9.43
C LEU A 44 -6.84 5.62 10.32
N PRO A 45 -7.05 5.84 11.64
CA PRO A 45 -7.77 4.87 12.46
C PRO A 45 -9.22 4.67 12.02
N LEU A 46 -9.90 5.74 11.57
CA LEU A 46 -11.26 5.66 11.05
C LEU A 46 -11.29 4.89 9.73
N PHE A 47 -10.38 5.21 8.81
CA PHE A 47 -10.24 4.51 7.54
C PHE A 47 -9.95 3.01 7.74
N GLN A 48 -9.01 2.66 8.62
CA GLN A 48 -8.66 1.27 8.90
C GLN A 48 -9.81 0.51 9.57
N ARG A 49 -10.57 1.15 10.47
CA ARG A 49 -11.75 0.53 11.08
C ARG A 49 -12.81 0.20 10.03
N ASP A 50 -13.04 1.10 9.08
CA ASP A 50 -14.13 0.97 8.12
C ASP A 50 -13.76 0.06 6.94
N THR A 51 -12.47 -0.01 6.56
CA THR A 51 -12.00 -0.78 5.40
C THR A 51 -11.21 -2.04 5.75
N GLY A 52 -10.63 -2.10 6.95
CA GLY A 52 -9.63 -3.11 7.34
C GLY A 52 -8.23 -2.87 6.78
N ILE A 53 -8.01 -1.80 6.00
CA ILE A 53 -6.74 -1.52 5.31
C ILE A 53 -5.83 -0.65 6.19
N GLU A 54 -4.59 -1.08 6.38
CA GLU A 54 -3.57 -0.31 7.10
C GLU A 54 -2.89 0.68 6.15
N VAL A 55 -2.80 1.96 6.55
CA VAL A 55 -2.07 2.98 5.78
C VAL A 55 -0.77 3.34 6.50
N GLN A 56 0.36 3.10 5.85
CA GLN A 56 1.70 3.39 6.37
C GLN A 56 2.21 4.69 5.76
N VAL A 57 2.34 5.74 6.58
CA VAL A 57 2.78 7.07 6.13
C VAL A 57 4.30 7.21 6.21
N ILE A 58 4.90 7.64 5.11
CA ILE A 58 6.30 8.06 5.01
C ILE A 58 6.31 9.59 4.96
N ALA A 59 6.60 10.24 6.09
CA ALA A 59 6.61 11.68 6.21
C ALA A 59 7.99 12.26 5.81
N VAL A 60 8.05 12.93 4.66
CA VAL A 60 9.28 13.52 4.09
C VAL A 60 9.01 14.92 3.53
N GLY A 61 9.96 15.57 2.86
CA GLY A 61 9.68 16.82 2.13
C GLY A 61 8.88 16.56 0.85
N THR A 62 8.15 17.56 0.33
CA THR A 62 7.33 17.46 -0.89
C THR A 62 8.09 16.84 -2.06
N GLY A 63 9.28 17.33 -2.39
CA GLY A 63 10.08 16.80 -3.50
C GLY A 63 10.48 15.33 -3.31
N ALA A 64 10.76 14.93 -2.08
CA ALA A 64 11.07 13.53 -1.77
C ALA A 64 9.83 12.64 -1.85
N ALA A 65 8.66 13.12 -1.38
CA ALA A 65 7.41 12.37 -1.47
C ALA A 65 6.99 12.13 -2.92
N LEU A 66 7.09 13.16 -3.76
CA LEU A 66 6.82 13.06 -5.18
C LEU A 66 7.80 12.12 -5.89
N ASP A 67 9.10 12.16 -5.55
CA ASP A 67 10.09 11.26 -6.14
C ASP A 67 9.91 9.79 -5.72
N LEU A 68 9.47 9.52 -4.48
CA LEU A 68 9.09 8.17 -4.05
C LEU A 68 7.94 7.62 -4.89
N GLY A 69 6.89 8.41 -5.10
CA GLY A 69 5.77 7.98 -5.91
C GLY A 69 6.11 7.86 -7.39
N ARG A 70 6.99 8.75 -7.90
CA ARG A 70 7.56 8.65 -9.26
C ARG A 70 8.27 7.32 -9.52
N ARG A 71 9.00 6.82 -8.52
CA ARG A 71 9.74 5.55 -8.58
C ARG A 71 8.84 4.32 -8.37
N GLY A 72 7.60 4.50 -7.94
CA GLY A 72 6.70 3.41 -7.55
C GLY A 72 7.05 2.79 -6.20
N ASP A 73 7.79 3.50 -5.35
CA ASP A 73 8.15 3.02 -4.01
C ASP A 73 6.96 3.05 -3.03
N VAL A 74 5.88 3.75 -3.40
CA VAL A 74 4.66 3.96 -2.62
C VAL A 74 3.42 3.83 -3.50
N ASP A 75 2.29 3.50 -2.88
CA ASP A 75 1.00 3.32 -3.55
C ASP A 75 0.24 4.65 -3.71
N LEU A 76 0.51 5.62 -2.82
CA LEU A 76 -0.15 6.92 -2.79
C LEU A 76 0.85 8.04 -2.46
N VAL A 77 0.66 9.21 -3.07
CA VAL A 77 1.32 10.45 -2.67
C VAL A 77 0.28 11.49 -2.27
N LEU A 78 0.44 12.09 -1.10
CA LEU A 78 -0.42 13.18 -0.60
C LEU A 78 0.46 14.38 -0.20
N VAL A 79 0.51 15.41 -1.05
CA VAL A 79 1.29 16.63 -0.79
C VAL A 79 0.43 17.88 -0.98
N HIS A 80 0.94 19.03 -0.52
CA HIS A 80 0.31 20.33 -0.76
C HIS A 80 1.07 21.10 -1.85
N ALA A 81 1.14 20.52 -3.06
CA ALA A 81 1.96 21.05 -4.16
C ALA A 81 1.33 20.80 -5.53
N LYS A 82 0.14 21.35 -5.74
CA LYS A 82 -0.68 21.15 -6.94
C LYS A 82 0.08 21.35 -8.26
N ASP A 83 0.90 22.39 -8.37
CA ASP A 83 1.62 22.68 -9.61
C ASP A 83 2.68 21.63 -9.93
N ASP A 84 3.33 21.06 -8.92
CA ASP A 84 4.27 19.95 -9.07
C ASP A 84 3.53 18.65 -9.42
N GLU A 85 2.42 18.35 -8.75
CA GLU A 85 1.57 17.19 -9.04
C GLU A 85 1.10 17.20 -10.51
N LEU A 86 0.54 18.32 -10.97
CA LEU A 86 0.06 18.46 -12.34
C LEU A 86 1.19 18.41 -13.37
N ARG A 87 2.38 18.92 -13.04
CA ARG A 87 3.56 18.77 -13.90
C ARG A 87 3.91 17.30 -14.08
N MET A 88 4.02 16.55 -13.00
CA MET A 88 4.41 15.14 -13.05
C MET A 88 3.37 14.27 -13.76
N LEU A 89 2.08 14.54 -13.57
CA LEU A 89 1.01 13.88 -14.33
C LEU A 89 1.13 14.15 -15.84
N ARG A 90 1.42 15.40 -16.24
CA ARG A 90 1.67 15.74 -17.66
C ARG A 90 2.92 15.07 -18.21
N ASP A 91 3.93 14.88 -17.39
CA ASP A 91 5.17 14.19 -17.75
C ASP A 91 5.02 12.66 -17.81
N GLY A 92 3.81 12.13 -17.53
CA GLY A 92 3.49 10.71 -17.64
C GLY A 92 3.83 9.86 -16.41
N TRP A 93 4.04 10.49 -15.25
CA TRP A 93 4.21 9.78 -13.98
C TRP A 93 2.86 9.46 -13.33
N PHE A 94 2.83 8.50 -12.42
CA PHE A 94 1.61 8.05 -11.69
C PHE A 94 0.52 7.43 -12.57
N VAL A 95 0.92 6.79 -13.68
CA VAL A 95 0.03 6.03 -14.57
C VAL A 95 0.28 4.52 -14.37
N ASN A 96 -0.77 3.71 -14.49
CA ASN A 96 -0.76 2.25 -14.32
C ASN A 96 -1.26 1.58 -15.61
#